data_AF-A0A7V0WET9-F1
#
_entry.id   AF-A0A7V0WET9-F1
#
_cell.length_a   1.000
_cell.length_b   1.000
_cell.length_c   1.000
_cell.angle_alpha   90.00
_cell.angle_beta   90.00
_cell.angle_gamma   90.00
#
_symmetry.space_group_name_H-M   'P 1'
#
loop_
_entity.id
_entity.type
_entity.pdbx_description
1 polymer ?
#
loop_
_entity_poly.entity_id
_entity_poly.type
_entity_poly.pdbx_seq_one_letter_code
_entity_poly.pdbx_strand_id
1 'polypeptide(L)'
;MKNWFLKRILEWIAKKFDGKKTVIGGIGLILLGIVHIVGIAYPDLGLPVSTIEVALTEISGGFAVLGLGGKLEKIKKIAVEKGGSKK
;
A
#
# COMPACT_ATOMS: atom_id res chain seq x y z
N MET A 1 -4.86 -7.43 30.60
CA MET A 1 -3.94 -8.53 30.21
C MET A 1 -4.37 -9.31 28.97
N LYS A 2 -5.68 -9.51 28.68
CA LYS A 2 -6.17 -10.22 27.47
C LYS A 2 -5.64 -9.67 26.12
N ASN A 3 -5.26 -8.39 26.06
CA ASN A 3 -4.78 -7.76 24.83
C ASN A 3 -3.26 -7.86 24.61
N TRP A 4 -2.47 -8.33 25.57
CA TRP A 4 -1.00 -8.28 25.44
C TRP A 4 -0.47 -9.31 24.43
N PHE A 5 -1.01 -10.54 24.44
CA PHE A 5 -0.63 -11.58 23.50
C PHE A 5 -1.10 -11.28 22.07
N LEU A 6 -2.35 -10.84 21.92
CA LEU A 6 -2.90 -10.38 20.63
C LEU A 6 -2.11 -9.19 20.08
N LYS A 7 -1.80 -8.18 20.91
CA LYS A 7 -1.00 -7.02 20.51
C LYS A 7 0.38 -7.45 20.03
N ARG A 8 1.04 -8.38 20.73
CA ARG A 8 2.37 -8.87 20.37
C ARG A 8 2.38 -9.68 19.06
N ILE A 9 1.32 -10.45 18.78
CA ILE A 9 1.13 -11.13 17.50
C ILE A 9 0.88 -10.11 16.38
N LEU A 10 -0.01 -9.15 16.59
CA LEU A 10 -0.29 -8.06 15.64
C LEU A 10 0.95 -7.24 15.33
N GLU A 11 1.77 -6.90 16.33
CA GLU A 11 3.05 -6.23 16.15
C GLU A 11 4.05 -7.07 15.36
N TRP A 12 4.09 -8.38 15.59
CA TRP A 12 4.96 -9.30 14.85
C TRP A 12 4.55 -9.42 13.37
N ILE A 13 3.26 -9.56 13.10
CA ILE A 13 2.70 -9.56 11.75
C ILE A 13 2.95 -8.19 11.10
N ALA A 14 2.67 -7.09 11.80
CA ALA A 14 2.90 -5.75 11.28
C ALA A 14 4.37 -5.52 10.88
N LYS A 15 5.33 -5.96 11.70
CA LYS A 15 6.77 -5.89 11.39
C LYS A 15 7.16 -6.74 10.18
N LYS A 16 6.56 -7.91 10.01
CA LYS A 16 6.88 -8.83 8.90
C LYS A 16 6.30 -8.36 7.56
N PHE A 17 5.22 -7.60 7.60
CA PHE A 17 4.56 -7.00 6.45
C PHE A 17 4.90 -5.51 6.25
N ASP A 18 5.78 -4.96 7.07
CA ASP A 18 6.24 -3.57 6.98
C ASP A 18 6.94 -3.36 5.63
N GLY A 19 6.56 -2.30 4.90
CA GLY A 19 6.96 -2.07 3.50
C GLY A 19 6.09 -2.80 2.46
N LYS A 20 5.82 -4.10 2.63
CA LYS A 20 4.94 -4.88 1.74
C LYS A 20 3.50 -4.36 1.70
N LYS A 21 2.98 -3.87 2.84
CA LYS A 21 1.63 -3.27 2.91
C LYS A 21 1.49 -2.03 2.05
N THR A 22 2.54 -1.21 1.98
CA THR A 22 2.53 0.02 1.17
C THR A 22 2.55 -0.32 -0.32
N VAL A 23 3.32 -1.34 -0.70
CA VAL A 23 3.34 -1.84 -2.08
C VAL A 23 2.01 -2.46 -2.48
N ILE A 24 1.47 -3.36 -1.64
CA ILE A 24 0.18 -4.02 -1.90
C ILE A 24 -0.95 -3.00 -1.93
N GLY A 25 -0.96 -2.03 -1.01
CA GLY A 25 -1.96 -0.97 -0.96
C GLY A 25 -1.90 -0.06 -2.18
N GLY A 26 -0.69 0.33 -2.60
CA GLY A 26 -0.50 1.15 -3.80
C GLY A 26 -0.91 0.46 -5.09
N ILE A 27 -0.53 -0.82 -5.27
CA ILE A 27 -0.95 -1.63 -6.42
C ILE A 27 -2.47 -1.84 -6.39
N GLY A 28 -3.05 -2.12 -5.23
CA GLY A 28 -4.49 -2.30 -5.06
C GLY A 28 -5.30 -1.06 -5.47
N LEU A 29 -4.83 0.12 -5.08
CA LEU A 29 -5.42 1.41 -5.49
C LEU A 29 -5.37 1.62 -7.00
N ILE A 30 -4.24 1.30 -7.64
CA ILE A 30 -4.11 1.40 -9.10
C ILE A 30 -5.09 0.46 -9.80
N LEU A 31 -5.14 -0.80 -9.36
CA LEU A 31 -6.05 -1.79 -9.94
C LEU A 31 -7.52 -1.41 -9.72
N LEU A 32 -7.86 -0.84 -8.56
CA LEU A 32 -9.22 -0.39 -8.27
C LEU A 32 -9.65 0.72 -9.24
N GLY A 33 -8.80 1.73 -9.46
CA GLY A 33 -9.11 2.78 -10.43
C GLY A 33 -9.19 2.25 -11.87
N ILE A 34 -8.38 1.25 -12.23
CA ILE A 34 -8.51 0.56 -13.53
C ILE A 34 -9.86 -0.16 -13.63
N VAL A 35 -10.30 -0.86 -12.57
CA VAL A 35 -11.60 -1.52 -12.52
C VAL A 35 -12.74 -0.52 -12.71
N HIS A 36 -12.67 0.65 -12.08
CA HIS A 36 -13.65 1.71 -12.29
C HIS A 36 -13.67 2.20 -13.74
N ILE A 37 -12.52 2.40 -14.38
CA ILE A 37 -12.45 2.79 -15.81
C ILE A 37 -13.06 1.71 -16.71
N VAL A 38 -12.74 0.44 -16.45
CA VAL A 38 -13.29 -0.68 -17.23
C VAL A 38 -14.79 -0.79 -17.00
N GLY A 39 -15.29 -0.57 -15.78
CA GLY A 39 -16.73 -0.57 -15.48
C GLY A 39 -17.49 0.57 -16.15
N ILE A 40 -16.87 1.74 -16.33
CA ILE A 40 -17.44 2.84 -17.11
C ILE A 40 -17.50 2.46 -18.61
N ALA A 41 -16.44 1.83 -19.14
CA ALA A 41 -16.34 1.47 -20.55
C ALA A 41 -17.21 0.25 -20.94
N TYR A 42 -17.40 -0.69 -20.02
CA TYR A 42 -18.10 -1.96 -20.21
C TYR A 42 -19.10 -2.21 -19.06
N PRO A 43 -20.25 -1.51 -19.06
CA PRO A 43 -21.25 -1.59 -17.99
C PRO A 43 -21.93 -2.96 -17.90
N ASP A 44 -21.86 -3.77 -18.97
CA ASP A 44 -22.38 -5.12 -19.08
C ASP A 44 -21.66 -6.14 -18.18
N LEU A 45 -20.44 -5.82 -17.73
CA LEU A 45 -19.64 -6.69 -16.87
C LEU A 45 -20.03 -6.63 -15.38
N GLY A 46 -20.91 -5.70 -14.98
CA GLY A 46 -21.31 -5.54 -13.58
C GLY A 46 -20.17 -5.17 -12.64
N LEU A 47 -19.12 -4.55 -13.15
CA LEU A 47 -17.98 -4.07 -12.36
C LEU A 47 -18.37 -2.86 -11.51
N PRO A 48 -17.66 -2.61 -10.40
CA PRO A 48 -17.77 -1.36 -9.66
C PRO A 48 -17.58 -0.17 -10.61
N VAL A 49 -18.46 0.83 -10.51
CA VAL A 49 -18.43 2.04 -11.34
C VAL A 49 -18.38 3.26 -10.44
N SER A 50 -17.46 4.17 -10.74
CA SER A 50 -17.33 5.50 -10.12
C SER A 50 -17.25 6.57 -11.21
N THR A 51 -17.04 7.83 -10.83
CA THR A 51 -16.67 8.85 -11.82
C THR A 51 -15.23 8.66 -12.30
N ILE A 52 -14.89 9.21 -13.46
CA ILE A 52 -13.55 9.11 -14.03
C ILE A 52 -12.52 9.84 -13.18
N GLU A 53 -12.92 10.94 -12.51
CA GLU A 53 -12.08 11.68 -11.58
C GLU A 53 -11.69 10.83 -10.38
N VAL A 54 -12.62 10.05 -9.83
CA VAL A 54 -12.35 9.12 -8.72
C VAL A 54 -11.37 8.04 -9.15
N ALA A 55 -11.59 7.44 -10.31
CA ALA A 55 -10.71 6.39 -10.83
C ALA A 55 -9.26 6.90 -11.05
N LEU A 56 -9.12 8.09 -11.62
CA LEU A 56 -7.81 8.74 -11.80
C LEU A 56 -7.17 9.13 -10.45
N THR A 57 -7.97 9.56 -9.48
CA THR A 57 -7.51 9.86 -8.12
C THR A 57 -6.98 8.61 -7.42
N GLU A 58 -7.65 7.48 -7.57
CA GLU A 58 -7.20 6.19 -7.01
C GLU A 58 -5.90 5.72 -7.66
N ILE A 59 -5.78 5.82 -8.99
CA ILE A 59 -4.54 5.48 -9.70
C ILE A 59 -3.39 6.37 -9.26
N SER A 60 -3.58 7.68 -9.28
CA SER A 60 -2.54 8.65 -8.88
C SER A 60 -2.18 8.50 -7.39
N GLY A 61 -3.16 8.26 -6.53
CA GLY A 61 -2.96 7.96 -5.11
C GLY A 61 -2.15 6.68 -4.91
N GLY A 62 -2.43 5.63 -5.68
CA GLY A 62 -1.66 4.39 -5.67
C GLY A 62 -0.19 4.60 -6.04
N PHE A 63 0.10 5.34 -7.12
CA PHE A 63 1.48 5.71 -7.48
C PHE A 63 2.17 6.54 -6.40
N ALA A 64 1.47 7.50 -5.80
CA ALA A 64 2.01 8.31 -4.72
C ALA A 64 2.39 7.45 -3.49
N VAL A 65 1.50 6.52 -3.10
CA VAL A 65 1.74 5.58 -2.00
C VAL A 65 2.94 4.68 -2.31
N LEU A 66 3.07 4.16 -3.54
CA LEU A 66 4.23 3.36 -3.95
C LEU A 66 5.54 4.16 -3.86
N GLY A 67 5.54 5.40 -4.36
CA GLY A 67 6.71 6.29 -4.31
C GLY A 67 7.14 6.60 -2.88
N LEU A 68 6.18 6.90 -1.99
CA LEU A 68 6.44 7.12 -0.57
C LEU A 68 6.94 5.85 0.13
N GLY A 69 6.35 4.69 -0.18
CA GLY A 69 6.79 3.39 0.35
C GLY A 69 8.24 3.07 -0.01
N GLY A 70 8.61 3.20 -1.29
CA GLY A 70 9.98 2.96 -1.75
C GLY A 70 11.00 3.91 -1.11
N LYS A 71 10.63 5.18 -0.92
CA LYS A 71 11.50 6.16 -0.24
C LYS A 71 11.69 5.81 1.24
N LEU A 72 10.63 5.39 1.94
CA LEU A 72 10.69 4.96 3.34
C LEU A 72 11.55 3.71 3.52
N GLU A 73 11.43 2.71 2.63
CA GLU A 73 12.28 1.52 2.66
C GLU A 73 13.76 1.88 2.44
N LYS A 74 14.05 2.80 1.52
CA LYS A 74 15.42 3.28 1.28
C LYS A 74 16.01 3.97 2.51
N ILE A 75 15.25 4.84 3.18
CA ILE A 75 15.68 5.51 4.41
C ILE A 75 15.93 4.48 5.52
N LYS A 76 15.05 3.46 5.65
CA LYS A 76 15.22 2.39 6.63
C LYS A 76 16.49 1.58 6.39
N LYS A 77 16.83 1.25 5.13
CA LYS A 77 18.08 0.58 4.78
C LYS A 77 19.31 1.42 5.15
N ILE A 78 19.32 2.71 4.78
CA ILE A 78 20.43 3.63 5.10
C ILE A 78 20.61 3.77 6.62
N ALA A 79 19.52 3.85 7.38
CA ALA A 79 19.58 3.93 8.84
C ALA A 79 20.19 2.66 9.46
N VAL A 80 19.88 1.47 8.93
CA VAL A 80 20.47 0.20 9.36
C VAL A 80 21.97 0.14 9.02
N GLU A 81 22.36 0.54 7.82
CA GLU A 81 23.77 0.55 7.38
C GLU A 81 24.62 1.52 8.20
N LYS A 82 24.13 2.74 8.46
CA LYS A 82 24.85 3.74 9.27
C LYS A 82 24.84 3.43 10.77
N GLY A 83 23.81 2.75 11.27
CA GLY A 83 23.70 2.33 12.67
C GLY A 83 24.53 1.08 13.02
N GLY A 84 24.94 0.30 12.03
CA GLY A 84 25.76 -0.91 12.20
C GLY A 84 27.26 -0.66 12.42
N SER A 85 27.76 0.56 12.24
CA SER A 85 29.18 0.91 12.38
C SER A 85 29.60 1.29 13.82
N LYS A 86 28.78 0.97 14.82
CA LYS A 86 29.12 1.07 16.24
C LYS A 86 28.93 -0.28 16.94
N LYS A 87 29.73 -1.26 16.56
CA LYS A 87 30.07 -2.39 17.43
C LYS A 87 31.55 -2.68 17.27
#